data_AF-A0AAJ4K9L2-F1
#
_entry.id   AF-A0AAJ4K9L2-F1
#
_cell.length_a   1.000
_cell.length_b   1.000
_cell.length_c   1.000
_cell.angle_alpha   90.00
_cell.angle_beta   90.00
_cell.angle_gamma   90.00
#
_symmetry.space_group_name_H-M   'P 1'
#
loop_
_entity.id
_entity.type
_entity.pdbx_description
1 polymer ?
#
loop_
_entity_poly.entity_id
_entity_poly.type
_entity_poly.pdbx_seq_one_letter_code
_entity_poly.pdbx_strand_id
1 'polypeptide(L)'
;MKRMTWLILFLIAPCCMANSEKVYRRLIEKSLNQQPLCLGEKHWPVSIKPGSDQWINAKMEALVDAGLITPHIETGKKIWNLTEYGRRLFSKKHDFCYGTIRVRAISKNQTGKGGITLVEFTYYIDALPAWAKNHSIRVANTDLDNLVTGIDSVRYMAKFSQDSRGKMKMLNEPEQLDLYY
;
A
#
# COMPACT_ATOMS: atom_id res chain seq x y z
N MET A 1 6.06 -70.86 -8.01
CA MET A 1 5.90 -69.82 -9.05
C MET A 1 5.62 -68.49 -8.35
N LYS A 2 6.45 -67.47 -8.60
CA LYS A 2 6.38 -66.11 -8.02
C LYS A 2 5.35 -65.25 -8.79
N ARG A 3 4.93 -64.14 -8.16
CA ARG A 3 4.33 -62.87 -8.70
C ARG A 3 2.93 -62.61 -8.12
N MET A 4 2.54 -61.39 -7.77
CA MET A 4 3.19 -60.08 -7.66
C MET A 4 2.25 -59.26 -6.77
N THR A 5 2.71 -58.85 -5.59
CA THR A 5 1.99 -57.89 -4.74
C THR A 5 2.05 -56.52 -5.40
N TRP A 6 0.89 -56.03 -5.86
CA TRP A 6 0.73 -54.67 -6.38
C TRP A 6 0.79 -53.68 -5.22
N LEU A 7 1.91 -52.97 -5.08
CA LEU A 7 2.00 -51.77 -4.25
C LEU A 7 1.31 -50.61 -4.99
N ILE A 8 0.13 -50.23 -4.51
CA ILE A 8 -0.49 -48.95 -4.84
C ILE A 8 0.27 -47.86 -4.08
N LEU A 9 1.14 -47.14 -4.77
CA LEU A 9 1.79 -45.94 -4.25
C LEU A 9 0.72 -44.84 -4.15
N PHE A 10 0.28 -44.55 -2.93
CA PHE A 10 -0.57 -43.39 -2.62
C PHE A 10 0.20 -42.11 -2.98
N LEU A 11 -0.30 -41.38 -3.98
CA LEU A 11 0.07 -40.01 -4.29
C LEU A 11 -0.35 -39.11 -3.12
N ILE A 12 0.56 -38.88 -2.16
CA ILE A 12 0.34 -37.91 -1.09
C ILE A 12 0.55 -36.51 -1.70
N ALA A 13 -0.57 -35.80 -1.88
CA ALA A 13 -0.64 -34.51 -2.56
C ALA A 13 0.10 -33.38 -1.81
N PRO A 14 0.75 -32.43 -2.52
CA PRO A 14 1.33 -31.22 -1.94
C PRO A 14 0.28 -30.13 -1.63
N CYS A 15 -0.80 -30.48 -0.91
CA CYS A 15 -1.95 -29.59 -0.69
C CYS A 15 -1.79 -28.58 0.47
N CYS A 16 -0.75 -28.71 1.32
CA CYS A 16 -0.60 -27.84 2.50
C CYS A 16 0.04 -26.46 2.22
N MET A 17 0.87 -26.32 1.18
CA MET A 17 1.63 -25.07 0.96
C MET A 17 0.78 -23.96 0.31
N ALA A 18 -0.19 -24.31 -0.53
CA ALA A 18 -1.06 -23.32 -1.17
C ALA A 18 -2.02 -22.60 -0.19
N ASN A 19 -2.34 -23.24 0.94
CA ASN A 19 -3.23 -22.66 1.94
C ASN A 19 -2.52 -21.62 2.81
N SER A 20 -1.24 -21.82 3.15
CA SER A 20 -0.47 -20.89 3.99
C SER A 20 -0.19 -19.57 3.27
N GLU A 21 0.10 -19.60 1.96
CA GLU A 21 0.36 -18.38 1.17
C GLU A 21 -0.82 -17.41 1.21
N LYS A 22 -2.05 -17.91 1.01
CA LYS A 22 -3.26 -17.09 1.08
C LYS A 22 -3.45 -16.45 2.45
N VAL A 23 -3.06 -17.14 3.51
CA VAL A 23 -3.14 -16.62 4.89
C VAL A 23 -2.11 -15.52 5.10
N TYR A 24 -0.86 -15.70 4.65
CA TYR A 24 0.17 -14.65 4.71
C TYR A 24 -0.28 -13.38 3.99
N ARG A 25 -0.71 -13.52 2.73
CA ARG A 25 -1.21 -12.39 1.92
C ARG A 25 -2.31 -11.61 2.64
N ARG A 26 -3.32 -12.30 3.15
CA ARG A 26 -4.43 -11.68 3.87
C ARG A 26 -3.97 -10.90 5.11
N LEU A 27 -3.08 -11.47 5.90
CA LEU A 27 -2.58 -10.83 7.12
C LEU A 27 -1.69 -9.62 6.80
N ILE A 28 -0.82 -9.74 5.79
CA ILE A 28 0.02 -8.63 5.30
C ILE A 28 -0.85 -7.49 4.79
N GLU A 29 -1.78 -7.77 3.88
CA GLU A 29 -2.68 -6.75 3.32
C GLU A 29 -3.54 -6.10 4.40
N LYS A 30 -4.01 -6.87 5.39
CA LYS A 30 -4.73 -6.31 6.53
C LYS A 30 -3.85 -5.35 7.33
N SER A 31 -2.56 -5.65 7.51
CA SER A 31 -1.64 -4.78 8.22
C SER A 31 -1.34 -3.50 7.44
N LEU A 32 -1.01 -3.63 6.17
CA LEU A 32 -0.59 -2.50 5.33
C LEU A 32 -1.72 -1.51 5.05
N ASN A 33 -2.98 -1.94 5.20
CA ASN A 33 -4.16 -1.12 4.95
C ASN A 33 -4.98 -0.83 6.22
N GLN A 34 -4.35 -0.81 7.39
CA GLN A 34 -5.03 -0.38 8.62
C GLN A 34 -5.49 1.07 8.55
N GLN A 35 -4.70 1.92 7.87
CA GLN A 35 -5.05 3.30 7.59
C GLN A 35 -5.27 3.49 6.08
N PRO A 36 -6.22 4.36 5.68
CA PRO A 36 -6.46 4.61 4.28
C PRO A 36 -5.31 5.42 3.68
N LEU A 37 -4.90 5.02 2.47
CA LEU A 37 -3.90 5.73 1.69
C LEU A 37 -4.49 7.01 1.09
N CYS A 38 -4.34 8.15 1.77
CA CYS A 38 -4.87 9.45 1.32
C CYS A 38 -3.87 10.60 1.60
N LEU A 39 -4.10 11.77 0.97
CA LEU A 39 -3.20 12.93 1.11
C LEU A 39 -3.41 13.73 2.40
N GLY A 40 -4.60 13.63 3.02
CA GLY A 40 -4.90 14.22 4.32
C GLY A 40 -5.65 15.56 4.27
N GLU A 41 -5.82 16.17 3.10
CA GLU A 41 -6.59 17.41 2.92
C GLU A 41 -8.09 17.12 2.96
N LYS A 42 -8.72 17.36 4.10
CA LYS A 42 -10.15 17.04 4.31
C LYS A 42 -11.10 18.23 4.25
N HIS A 43 -10.57 19.46 4.18
CA HIS A 43 -11.37 20.67 4.24
C HIS A 43 -11.17 21.49 2.97
N TRP A 44 -12.29 21.87 2.35
CA TRP A 44 -12.32 22.69 1.14
C TRP A 44 -13.38 23.79 1.30
N PRO A 45 -13.14 25.01 0.80
CA PRO A 45 -11.91 25.47 0.15
C PRO A 45 -10.73 25.64 1.11
N VAL A 46 -9.51 25.62 0.56
CA VAL A 46 -8.29 26.03 1.28
C VAL A 46 -8.03 27.49 0.96
N SER A 47 -7.70 28.31 1.97
CA SER A 47 -7.35 29.72 1.75
C SER A 47 -6.14 30.13 2.58
N ILE A 48 -5.19 30.83 1.98
CA ILE A 48 -4.04 31.42 2.67
C ILE A 48 -3.88 32.89 2.31
N LYS A 49 -3.14 33.64 3.13
CA LYS A 49 -2.60 34.93 2.71
C LYS A 49 -1.41 34.66 1.75
N PRO A 50 -1.30 35.37 0.62
CA PRO A 50 -0.16 35.23 -0.27
C PRO A 50 1.15 35.42 0.50
N GLY A 51 2.09 34.48 0.33
CA GLY A 51 3.39 34.49 0.99
C GLY A 51 3.39 34.08 2.47
N SER A 52 2.25 33.75 3.08
CA SER A 52 2.21 33.41 4.52
C SER A 52 2.50 31.94 4.82
N ASP A 53 2.24 31.03 3.87
CA ASP A 53 2.48 29.60 4.05
C ASP A 53 2.99 28.97 2.75
N GLN A 54 4.31 28.85 2.66
CA GLN A 54 4.98 28.29 1.48
C GLN A 54 4.70 26.80 1.33
N TRP A 55 4.53 26.07 2.44
CA TRP A 55 4.30 24.63 2.43
C TRP A 55 2.90 24.30 1.91
N ILE A 56 1.87 24.95 2.46
CA ILE A 56 0.49 24.81 1.96
C ILE A 56 0.43 25.24 0.50
N ASN A 57 1.08 26.36 0.12
CA ASN A 57 1.08 26.79 -1.27
C ASN A 57 1.71 25.72 -2.19
N ALA A 58 2.87 25.17 -1.85
CA ALA A 58 3.52 24.11 -2.65
C ALA A 58 2.61 22.88 -2.80
N LYS A 59 1.97 22.45 -1.71
CA LYS A 59 1.04 21.31 -1.75
C LYS A 59 -0.18 21.59 -2.63
N MET A 60 -0.76 22.79 -2.54
CA MET A 60 -1.89 23.18 -3.37
C MET A 60 -1.50 23.30 -4.85
N GLU A 61 -0.34 23.85 -5.17
CA GLU A 61 0.13 23.94 -6.56
C GLU A 61 0.34 22.55 -7.17
N ALA A 62 0.82 21.56 -6.41
CA ALA A 62 0.88 20.18 -6.87
C ALA A 62 -0.51 19.61 -7.21
N LEU A 63 -1.54 19.93 -6.41
CA LEU A 63 -2.92 19.55 -6.68
C LEU A 63 -3.52 20.28 -7.89
N VAL A 64 -3.10 21.52 -8.16
CA VAL A 64 -3.45 22.27 -9.38
C VAL A 64 -2.85 21.60 -10.61
N ASP A 65 -1.55 21.25 -10.57
CA ASP A 65 -0.85 20.56 -11.65
C ASP A 65 -1.50 19.20 -12.00
N ALA A 66 -2.03 18.50 -10.99
CA ALA A 66 -2.80 17.28 -11.18
C ALA A 66 -4.27 17.49 -11.62
N GLY A 67 -4.72 18.73 -11.79
CA GLY A 67 -6.08 19.08 -12.21
C GLY A 67 -7.17 18.82 -11.15
N LEU A 68 -6.78 18.60 -9.89
CA LEU A 68 -7.71 18.28 -8.80
C LEU A 68 -8.38 19.55 -8.24
N ILE A 69 -7.68 20.67 -8.26
CA ILE A 69 -8.16 21.95 -7.74
C ILE A 69 -7.82 23.12 -8.66
N THR A 70 -8.47 24.26 -8.44
CA THR A 70 -8.23 25.51 -9.18
C THR A 70 -8.01 26.67 -8.22
N PRO A 71 -6.98 27.51 -8.43
CA PRO A 71 -6.75 28.70 -7.63
C PRO A 71 -7.57 29.89 -8.14
N HIS A 72 -7.97 30.76 -7.23
CA HIS A 72 -8.42 32.12 -7.52
C HIS A 72 -7.97 33.07 -6.40
N ILE A 73 -7.89 34.36 -6.71
CA ILE A 73 -7.50 35.39 -5.74
C ILE A 73 -8.72 36.23 -5.44
N GLU A 74 -9.09 36.33 -4.16
CA GLU A 74 -10.21 37.13 -3.70
C GLU A 74 -9.80 37.89 -2.44
N THR A 75 -10.03 39.21 -2.42
CA THR A 75 -9.75 40.08 -1.24
C THR A 75 -8.32 39.93 -0.67
N GLY A 76 -7.33 39.74 -1.53
CA GLY A 76 -5.93 39.55 -1.10
C GLY A 76 -5.64 38.19 -0.45
N LYS A 77 -6.53 37.20 -0.62
CA LYS A 77 -6.31 35.79 -0.26
C LYS A 77 -6.20 34.95 -1.53
N LYS A 78 -5.33 33.93 -1.49
CA LYS A 78 -5.32 32.87 -2.51
C LYS A 78 -6.19 31.73 -2.00
N ILE A 79 -7.19 31.36 -2.78
CA ILE A 79 -8.20 30.36 -2.41
C ILE A 79 -8.20 29.26 -3.48
N TRP A 80 -8.20 28.00 -3.04
CA TRP A 80 -8.31 26.86 -3.94
C TRP A 80 -9.62 26.12 -3.74
N ASN A 81 -10.27 25.81 -4.87
CA ASN A 81 -11.51 25.06 -4.94
C ASN A 81 -11.32 23.74 -5.68
N LEU A 82 -12.08 22.72 -5.29
CA LEU A 82 -12.16 21.46 -6.04
C LEU A 82 -12.67 21.71 -7.46
N THR A 83 -11.99 21.15 -8.46
CA THR A 83 -12.56 21.01 -9.81
C THR A 83 -13.71 20.00 -9.78
N GLU A 84 -14.47 19.89 -10.87
CA GLU A 84 -15.47 18.81 -10.97
C GLU A 84 -14.81 17.43 -10.85
N TYR A 85 -13.65 17.25 -11.49
CA TYR A 85 -12.84 16.04 -11.38
C TYR A 85 -12.40 15.78 -9.92
N GLY A 86 -11.81 16.78 -9.26
CA GLY A 86 -11.42 16.68 -7.86
C GLY A 86 -12.59 16.37 -6.94
N ARG A 87 -13.75 17.00 -7.17
CA ARG A 87 -14.96 16.76 -6.37
C ARG A 87 -15.47 15.32 -6.47
N ARG A 88 -15.44 14.71 -7.66
CA ARG A 88 -15.84 13.30 -7.86
C ARG A 88 -14.92 12.32 -7.12
N LEU A 89 -13.64 12.64 -7.01
CA LEU A 89 -12.66 11.83 -6.28
C LEU A 89 -12.81 12.03 -4.77
N PHE A 90 -12.91 13.29 -4.34
CA PHE A 90 -13.00 13.70 -2.96
C PHE A 90 -14.27 13.18 -2.28
N SER A 91 -15.44 13.29 -2.93
CA SER A 91 -16.75 12.98 -2.32
C SER A 91 -16.88 11.54 -1.80
N LYS A 92 -16.16 10.58 -2.40
CA LYS A 92 -16.24 9.17 -2.01
C LYS A 92 -15.63 8.89 -0.64
N LYS A 93 -14.59 9.65 -0.26
CA LYS A 93 -13.76 9.38 0.93
C LYS A 93 -13.54 10.60 1.81
N HIS A 94 -14.04 11.76 1.40
CA HIS A 94 -13.77 13.06 2.01
C HIS A 94 -12.25 13.35 2.10
N ASP A 95 -11.49 12.82 1.14
CA ASP A 95 -10.04 12.95 0.99
C ASP A 95 -9.64 12.48 -0.42
N PHE A 96 -8.42 12.78 -0.85
CA PHE A 96 -7.81 12.24 -2.07
C PHE A 96 -7.08 10.93 -1.75
N CYS A 97 -7.83 9.83 -1.77
CA CYS A 97 -7.27 8.50 -1.53
C CYS A 97 -6.80 7.81 -2.81
N TYR A 98 -5.65 7.13 -2.74
CA TYR A 98 -4.90 6.64 -3.91
C TYR A 98 -4.77 5.13 -3.99
N GLY A 99 -5.60 4.37 -3.29
CA GLY A 99 -5.78 2.94 -3.53
C GLY A 99 -5.67 2.06 -2.28
N THR A 100 -5.29 0.80 -2.49
CA THR A 100 -5.12 -0.19 -1.43
C THR A 100 -3.91 -1.05 -1.74
N ILE A 101 -3.02 -1.26 -0.78
CA ILE A 101 -1.83 -2.10 -0.96
C ILE A 101 -2.23 -3.56 -1.07
N ARG A 102 -1.72 -4.24 -2.08
CA ARG A 102 -1.91 -5.67 -2.32
C ARG A 102 -0.57 -6.36 -2.45
N VAL A 103 -0.47 -7.57 -1.93
CA VAL A 103 0.74 -8.37 -2.12
C VAL A 103 0.81 -8.79 -3.58
N ARG A 104 1.90 -8.43 -4.26
CA ARG A 104 2.17 -8.84 -5.64
C ARG A 104 2.62 -10.29 -5.64
N ALA A 105 3.81 -10.53 -5.09
CA ALA A 105 4.41 -11.85 -5.02
C ALA A 105 5.03 -12.07 -3.64
N ILE A 106 4.96 -13.32 -3.16
CA ILE A 106 5.79 -13.80 -2.05
C ILE A 106 7.00 -14.47 -2.69
N SER A 107 8.17 -13.89 -2.52
CA SER A 107 9.42 -14.37 -3.14
C SER A 107 10.06 -15.49 -2.33
N LYS A 108 9.92 -15.45 -1.01
CA LYS A 108 10.52 -16.43 -0.10
C LYS A 108 9.69 -16.59 1.16
N ASN A 109 9.61 -17.81 1.67
CA ASN A 109 9.23 -18.06 3.06
C ASN A 109 10.19 -19.06 3.71
N GLN A 110 10.51 -18.84 4.98
CA GLN A 110 11.43 -19.70 5.72
C GLN A 110 11.02 -19.77 7.19
N THR A 111 10.81 -20.98 7.69
CA THR A 111 10.55 -21.24 9.11
C THR A 111 11.85 -21.56 9.82
N GLY A 112 12.23 -20.74 10.80
CA GLY A 112 13.40 -20.95 11.65
C GLY A 112 13.13 -21.98 12.77
N LYS A 113 14.20 -22.40 13.46
CA LYS A 113 14.13 -23.38 14.56
C LYS A 113 13.22 -22.96 15.74
N GLY A 114 12.90 -21.67 15.86
CA GLY A 114 11.97 -21.13 16.86
C GLY A 114 10.50 -21.09 16.44
N GLY A 115 10.13 -21.72 15.31
CA GLY A 115 8.75 -21.70 14.79
C GLY A 115 8.31 -20.37 14.17
N ILE A 116 9.21 -19.38 14.09
CA ILE A 116 8.97 -18.11 13.39
C ILE A 116 9.17 -18.33 11.90
N THR A 117 8.17 -17.94 11.12
CA THR A 117 8.24 -17.92 9.66
C THR A 117 8.46 -16.51 9.16
N LEU A 118 9.54 -16.30 8.40
CA LEU A 118 9.82 -15.06 7.68
C LEU A 118 9.20 -15.17 6.29
N VAL A 119 8.48 -14.14 5.85
CA VAL A 119 7.86 -14.07 4.51
C VAL A 119 8.33 -12.80 3.84
N GLU A 120 9.07 -12.96 2.74
CA GLU A 120 9.53 -11.88 1.88
C GLU A 120 8.53 -11.66 0.74
N PHE A 121 8.18 -10.41 0.45
CA PHE A 121 7.20 -10.07 -0.56
C PHE A 121 7.44 -8.70 -1.21
N THR A 122 6.85 -8.51 -2.38
CA THR A 122 6.67 -7.21 -3.03
C THR A 122 5.18 -6.86 -3.10
N TYR A 123 4.87 -5.59 -3.33
CA TYR A 123 3.50 -5.10 -3.36
C TYR A 123 3.19 -4.26 -4.61
N TYR A 124 1.91 -4.08 -4.85
CA TYR A 124 1.37 -3.07 -5.76
C TYR A 124 0.22 -2.33 -5.08
N ILE A 125 -0.14 -1.16 -5.61
CA ILE A 125 -1.31 -0.40 -5.15
C ILE A 125 -2.46 -0.65 -6.13
N ASP A 126 -3.48 -1.35 -5.65
CA ASP A 126 -4.71 -1.57 -6.41
C ASP A 126 -5.51 -0.27 -6.54
N ALA A 127 -6.09 -0.07 -7.72
CA ALA A 127 -6.82 1.14 -8.11
C ALA A 127 -6.03 2.47 -7.96
N LEU A 128 -4.70 2.45 -8.12
CA LEU A 128 -3.85 3.65 -8.08
C LEU A 128 -4.24 4.65 -9.21
N PRO A 129 -4.78 5.83 -8.88
CA PRO A 129 -5.23 6.78 -9.89
C PRO A 129 -4.07 7.50 -10.58
N ALA A 130 -4.30 7.98 -11.81
CA ALA A 130 -3.27 8.67 -12.60
C ALA A 130 -2.70 9.92 -11.91
N TRP A 131 -3.55 10.68 -11.21
CA TRP A 131 -3.11 11.88 -10.47
C TRP A 131 -2.08 11.54 -9.39
N ALA A 132 -2.14 10.36 -8.76
CA ALA A 132 -1.21 9.96 -7.72
C ALA A 132 0.19 9.60 -8.27
N LYS A 133 0.30 9.41 -9.59
CA LYS A 133 1.58 9.20 -10.29
C LYS A 133 2.21 10.51 -10.78
N ASN A 134 1.45 11.62 -10.78
CA ASN A 134 1.95 12.93 -11.18
C ASN A 134 3.18 13.29 -10.34
N HIS A 135 4.23 13.80 -11.00
CA HIS A 135 5.51 14.08 -10.35
C HIS A 135 5.40 15.15 -9.25
N SER A 136 4.71 16.25 -9.53
CA SER A 136 4.48 17.34 -8.58
C SER A 136 3.76 16.86 -7.33
N ILE A 137 2.74 16.00 -7.49
CA ILE A 137 2.03 15.36 -6.38
C ILE A 137 2.96 14.52 -5.52
N ARG A 138 3.79 13.68 -6.14
CA ARG A 138 4.73 12.82 -5.42
C ARG A 138 5.78 13.62 -4.66
N VAL A 139 6.40 14.61 -5.31
CA VAL A 139 7.38 15.49 -4.66
C VAL A 139 6.80 16.23 -3.46
N ALA A 140 5.54 16.66 -3.54
CA ALA A 140 4.86 17.33 -2.44
C ALA A 140 4.39 16.38 -1.31
N ASN A 141 4.45 15.06 -1.49
CA ASN A 141 3.92 14.07 -0.56
C ASN A 141 4.87 12.86 -0.44
N THR A 142 5.83 12.93 0.47
CA THR A 142 6.89 11.92 0.67
C THR A 142 6.35 10.50 0.84
N ASP A 143 5.32 10.30 1.68
CA ASP A 143 4.76 8.97 1.91
C ASP A 143 4.17 8.36 0.65
N LEU A 144 3.46 9.17 -0.15
CA LEU A 144 2.95 8.74 -1.44
C LEU A 144 4.09 8.42 -2.40
N ASP A 145 5.12 9.25 -2.48
CA ASP A 145 6.25 9.00 -3.38
C ASP A 145 6.98 7.70 -3.04
N ASN A 146 7.27 7.48 -1.76
CA ASN A 146 7.89 6.25 -1.27
C ASN A 146 7.04 5.02 -1.64
N LEU A 147 5.73 5.11 -1.46
CA LEU A 147 4.81 4.01 -1.80
C LEU A 147 4.66 3.78 -3.30
N VAL A 148 4.65 4.84 -4.12
CA VAL A 148 4.49 4.69 -5.58
C VAL A 148 5.79 4.23 -6.24
N THR A 149 6.94 4.74 -5.80
CA THR A 149 8.26 4.33 -6.32
C THR A 149 8.63 2.91 -5.92
N GLY A 150 8.16 2.45 -4.76
CA GLY A 150 8.43 1.11 -4.25
C GLY A 150 7.59 -0.02 -4.87
N ILE A 151 6.60 0.30 -5.70
CA ILE A 151 5.75 -0.70 -6.37
C ILE A 151 6.63 -1.67 -7.17
N ASP A 152 6.38 -2.96 -6.97
CA ASP A 152 7.06 -4.10 -7.63
C ASP A 152 8.59 -4.20 -7.43
N SER A 153 9.24 -3.21 -6.82
CA SER A 153 10.69 -3.11 -6.70
C SER A 153 11.21 -3.33 -5.28
N VAL A 154 10.56 -2.72 -4.28
CA VAL A 154 11.02 -2.76 -2.89
C VAL A 154 10.51 -4.03 -2.20
N ARG A 155 11.43 -4.73 -1.55
CA ARG A 155 11.13 -5.97 -0.83
C ARG A 155 10.87 -5.70 0.63
N TYR A 156 9.83 -6.34 1.14
CA TYR A 156 9.42 -6.28 2.53
C TYR A 156 9.47 -7.66 3.16
N MET A 157 9.63 -7.69 4.48
CA MET A 157 9.60 -8.89 5.29
C MET A 157 8.56 -8.78 6.39
N ALA A 158 7.69 -9.78 6.49
CA ALA A 158 6.77 -9.96 7.60
C ALA A 158 7.13 -11.23 8.39
N LYS A 159 7.03 -11.16 9.72
CA LYS A 159 7.34 -12.27 10.62
C LYS A 159 6.04 -12.87 11.14
N PHE A 160 5.98 -14.19 11.19
CA PHE A 160 4.79 -14.91 11.64
C PHE A 160 5.12 -16.01 12.63
N SER A 161 4.14 -16.35 13.47
CA SER A 161 4.14 -17.56 14.28
C SER A 161 2.82 -18.33 14.11
N GLN A 162 2.82 -19.60 14.50
CA GLN A 162 1.60 -20.37 14.71
C GLN A 162 1.35 -20.50 16.21
N ASP A 163 0.11 -20.30 16.63
CA ASP A 163 -0.28 -20.62 18.01
C ASP A 163 -0.52 -22.14 18.20
N SER A 164 -0.78 -22.55 19.44
CA SER A 164 -0.99 -23.96 19.82
C SER A 164 -2.18 -24.63 19.11
N ARG A 165 -3.04 -23.86 18.44
CA ARG A 165 -4.17 -24.36 17.64
C ARG A 165 -3.87 -24.34 16.13
N GLY A 166 -2.62 -24.04 15.74
CA GLY A 166 -2.19 -23.93 14.35
C GLY A 166 -2.62 -22.63 13.66
N LYS A 167 -3.16 -21.64 14.38
CA LYS A 167 -3.56 -20.37 13.77
C LYS A 167 -2.34 -19.47 13.56
N MET A 168 -2.11 -19.09 12.31
CA MET A 168 -1.09 -18.12 11.93
C MET A 168 -1.41 -16.73 12.52
N LYS A 169 -0.39 -16.09 13.09
CA LYS A 169 -0.42 -14.70 13.54
C LYS A 169 0.81 -13.97 13.02
N MET A 170 0.62 -12.72 12.65
CA MET A 170 1.70 -11.84 12.28
C MET A 170 2.27 -11.19 13.55
N LEU A 171 3.59 -11.10 13.64
CA LEU A 171 4.30 -10.68 14.85
C LEU A 171 4.66 -9.19 14.84
N ASN A 172 4.80 -8.61 13.65
CA ASN A 172 5.18 -7.23 13.42
C ASN A 172 4.51 -6.70 12.15
N GLU A 173 4.49 -5.38 11.99
CA GLU A 173 4.21 -4.77 10.69
C GLU A 173 5.33 -5.13 9.70
N PRO A 174 5.04 -5.21 8.39
CA PRO A 174 6.08 -5.48 7.40
C PRO A 174 7.22 -4.47 7.42
N GLU A 175 8.45 -4.97 7.47
CA GLU A 175 9.68 -4.16 7.48
C GLU A 175 10.30 -4.15 6.08
N GLN A 176 10.74 -2.98 5.59
CA GLN A 176 11.47 -2.88 4.34
C GLN A 176 12.87 -3.51 4.50
N LEU A 177 13.27 -4.35 3.55
CA LEU A 177 14.59 -5.00 3.55
C LEU A 177 15.66 -4.17 2.83
N ASP A 178 15.26 -3.50 1.76
CA ASP A 178 16.16 -2.72 0.92
C ASP A 178 16.33 -1.31 1.52
N LEU A 179 17.15 -1.19 2.57
CA LEU A 179 17.64 0.10 3.05
C LEU A 179 18.93 0.43 2.29
N TYR A 180 18.81 1.21 1.21
CA TYR A 180 19.96 1.83 0.58
C TYR A 180 20.50 2.92 1.53
N TYR A 181 21.53 2.58 2.30
CA TYR A 181 22.40 3.55 2.97
C TYR A 181 23.55 3.93 2.05
#